data_AF-A0A7V3WIL2-F1
#
_entry.id   AF-A0A7V3WIL2-F1
#
_cell.length_a   1.000
_cell.length_b   1.000
_cell.length_c   1.000
_cell.angle_alpha   90.00
_cell.angle_beta   90.00
_cell.angle_gamma   90.00
#
_symmetry.space_group_name_H-M   'P 1'
#
loop_
_entity.id
_entity.type
_entity.pdbx_description
1 polymer ?
#
loop_
_entity_poly.entity_id
_entity_poly.type
_entity_poly.pdbx_seq_one_letter_code
_entity_poly.pdbx_strand_id
1 'polypeptide(L)'
;MYLNLRDKSVKRECSRCGTCCKKGGPILHLEDKTILLKGIVTHKDLVTLRKGEFVFNPLDEKIQKLTREVIKVDKKGEGWTCIFYNELESSCNIYENRFLECRILKCWDAEEFLRIFCKNTLTRFDMINSNDPVIEIIREHDKECPCDRFET
;
A
#
# COMPACT_ATOMS: atom_id res chain seq x y z
N MET A 1 -3.19 -47.24 12.14
CA MET A 1 -2.91 -46.33 11.00
C MET A 1 -3.41 -44.94 11.38
N TYR A 2 -2.54 -44.15 12.02
CA TYR A 2 -2.89 -42.82 12.55
C TYR A 2 -2.94 -41.81 11.39
N LEU A 3 -4.13 -41.48 10.90
CA LEU A 3 -4.31 -40.28 10.10
C LEU A 3 -4.55 -39.12 11.05
N ASN A 4 -3.45 -38.43 11.37
CA ASN A 4 -3.42 -37.14 12.04
C ASN A 4 -4.21 -36.13 11.20
N LEU A 5 -5.49 -35.94 11.51
CA LEU A 5 -6.22 -34.72 11.17
C LEU A 5 -5.67 -33.61 12.07
N ARG A 6 -4.51 -33.06 11.69
CA ARG A 6 -3.99 -31.83 12.29
C ARG A 6 -5.04 -30.76 12.11
N ASP A 7 -5.59 -30.34 13.23
CA ASP A 7 -6.39 -29.13 13.40
C ASP A 7 -5.73 -27.97 12.64
N LYS A 8 -6.26 -27.66 11.45
CA LYS A 8 -5.92 -26.44 10.73
C LYS A 8 -6.61 -25.34 11.51
N SER A 9 -5.92 -24.80 12.52
CA SER A 9 -6.40 -23.64 13.25
C SER A 9 -6.84 -22.57 12.24
N VAL A 10 -8.14 -22.28 12.24
CA VAL A 10 -8.73 -21.31 11.32
C VAL A 10 -8.19 -19.95 11.72
N LYS A 11 -7.16 -19.48 11.02
CA LYS A 11 -6.62 -18.13 11.22
C LYS A 11 -7.71 -17.14 10.79
N ARG A 12 -8.17 -16.31 11.73
CA ARG A 12 -9.20 -15.30 11.49
C ARG A 12 -8.64 -13.88 11.41
N GLU A 13 -7.45 -13.66 11.95
CA GLU A 13 -6.82 -12.35 12.07
C GLU A 13 -5.32 -12.41 11.82
N CYS A 14 -4.70 -11.24 11.66
CA CYS A 14 -3.26 -11.12 11.44
C CYS A 14 -2.48 -11.61 12.67
N SER A 15 -1.80 -12.76 12.53
CA SER A 15 -0.93 -13.33 13.56
C SER A 15 0.42 -12.62 13.71
N ARG A 16 0.57 -11.43 13.14
CA ARG A 16 1.78 -10.59 13.14
C ARG A 16 3.07 -11.30 12.69
N CYS A 17 2.94 -12.27 11.78
CA CYS A 17 4.07 -13.05 11.26
C CYS A 17 5.08 -12.25 10.40
N GLY A 18 4.75 -11.00 10.04
CA GLY A 18 5.60 -10.14 9.23
C GLY A 18 5.69 -10.47 7.74
N THR A 19 5.12 -11.59 7.27
CA THR A 19 5.25 -12.03 5.86
C THR A 19 4.79 -10.97 4.85
N CYS A 20 3.60 -10.40 5.02
CA CYS A 20 3.12 -9.32 4.14
C CYS A 20 3.88 -8.01 4.36
N CYS A 21 4.15 -7.66 5.61
CA CYS A 21 4.85 -6.43 5.97
C CYS A 21 6.26 -6.33 5.36
N LYS A 22 6.96 -7.46 5.22
CA LYS A 22 8.28 -7.54 4.60
C LYS A 22 8.25 -7.46 3.06
N LYS A 23 7.09 -7.76 2.44
CA LYS A 23 6.90 -7.66 0.99
C LYS A 23 6.55 -6.23 0.54
N GLY A 24 6.04 -5.39 1.44
CA GLY A 24 5.65 -4.03 1.08
C GLY A 24 4.62 -3.44 2.04
N GLY A 25 4.61 -2.11 2.11
CA GLY A 25 3.49 -1.37 2.67
C GLY A 25 2.23 -1.43 1.78
N PRO A 26 1.04 -1.24 2.34
CA PRO A 26 -0.22 -1.23 1.60
C PRO A 26 -0.35 0.00 0.69
N ILE A 27 -1.15 -0.14 -0.37
CA ILE A 27 -1.72 0.98 -1.11
C ILE A 27 -2.89 1.56 -0.31
N LEU A 28 -3.02 2.88 -0.32
CA LEU A 28 -4.06 3.59 0.42
C LEU A 28 -5.37 3.61 -0.37
N HIS A 29 -6.45 3.20 0.28
CA HIS A 29 -7.81 3.22 -0.25
C HIS A 29 -8.58 4.47 0.23
N LEU A 30 -9.66 4.84 -0.44
CA LEU A 30 -10.49 5.98 -0.02
C LEU A 30 -10.92 5.89 1.46
N GLU A 31 -11.18 4.68 1.96
CA GLU A 31 -11.51 4.40 3.36
C GLU A 31 -10.39 4.80 4.34
N ASP A 32 -9.13 4.72 3.89
CA ASP A 32 -7.96 5.04 4.69
C ASP A 32 -7.75 6.55 4.86
N LYS A 33 -8.53 7.39 4.15
CA LYS A 33 -8.51 8.85 4.33
C LYS A 33 -8.76 9.25 5.78
N THR A 34 -9.54 8.46 6.52
CA THR A 34 -9.78 8.69 7.96
C THR A 34 -8.51 8.59 8.81
N ILE A 35 -7.54 7.74 8.43
CA ILE A 35 -6.25 7.60 9.11
C ILE A 35 -5.42 8.87 8.92
N LEU A 36 -5.46 9.44 7.72
CA LEU A 36 -4.77 10.70 7.37
C LEU A 36 -5.39 11.89 8.11
N LEU A 37 -6.72 12.00 8.12
CA LEU A 37 -7.43 13.08 8.81
C LEU A 37 -7.19 13.08 10.32
N LYS A 38 -6.97 11.90 10.92
CA LYS A 38 -6.62 11.75 12.34
C LYS A 38 -5.14 12.06 12.64
N GLY A 39 -4.32 12.29 11.62
CA GLY A 39 -2.89 12.56 11.77
C GLY A 39 -2.06 11.35 12.24
N ILE A 40 -2.60 10.13 12.15
CA ILE A 40 -1.89 8.90 12.55
C ILE A 40 -0.77 8.59 11.56
N VAL A 41 -1.01 8.90 10.29
CA VAL A 41 -0.07 8.75 9.18
C VAL A 41 0.01 10.09 8.46
N THR A 42 1.23 10.49 8.10
CA THR A 42 1.51 11.76 7.44
C THR A 42 2.13 11.54 6.07
N HIS A 43 2.31 12.62 5.30
CA HIS A 43 2.99 12.56 4.00
C HIS A 43 4.42 12.00 4.07
N LYS A 44 5.08 12.05 5.24
CA LYS A 44 6.45 11.52 5.44
C LYS A 44 6.50 9.99 5.46
N ASP A 45 5.36 9.35 5.67
CA ASP A 45 5.23 7.89 5.76
C ASP A 45 4.77 7.27 4.43
N LEU A 46 4.58 8.11 3.41
CA LEU A 46 3.90 7.78 2.17
C LEU A 46 4.76 8.13 0.96
N VAL A 47 4.54 7.37 -0.11
CA VAL A 47 5.10 7.64 -1.43
C VAL A 47 3.98 7.73 -2.45
N THR A 48 4.12 8.66 -3.39
CA THR A 48 3.25 8.76 -4.57
C THR A 48 3.87 7.97 -5.70
N LEU A 49 3.15 6.99 -6.23
CA LEU A 49 3.52 6.30 -7.46
C LEU A 49 2.69 6.89 -8.58
N ARG A 50 3.34 7.64 -9.48
CA ARG A 50 2.66 8.44 -10.50
C ARG A 50 2.20 7.55 -11.66
N LYS A 51 1.15 7.99 -12.35
CA LYS A 51 0.73 7.36 -13.61
C LYS A 51 1.90 7.33 -14.61
N GLY A 52 2.12 6.20 -15.25
CA GLY A 52 3.18 5.97 -16.22
C GLY A 52 4.49 5.44 -15.62
N GLU A 53 4.68 5.51 -14.29
CA GLU A 53 5.89 4.99 -13.65
C GLU A 53 5.98 3.47 -13.78
N PHE A 54 7.20 2.96 -13.96
CA PHE A 54 7.48 1.55 -13.90
C PHE A 54 7.56 1.08 -12.44
N VAL A 55 6.67 0.16 -12.07
CA VAL A 55 6.60 -0.40 -10.73
C VAL A 55 6.62 -1.91 -10.79
N PHE A 56 7.19 -2.54 -9.76
CA PHE A 56 7.09 -3.98 -9.60
C PHE A 56 5.67 -4.37 -9.18
N ASN A 57 4.99 -5.19 -9.98
CA ASN A 57 3.71 -5.79 -9.64
C ASN A 57 3.94 -7.12 -8.92
N PRO A 58 3.61 -7.25 -7.62
CA PRO A 58 3.81 -8.49 -6.89
C PRO A 58 2.84 -9.61 -7.30
N LEU A 59 1.79 -9.30 -8.08
CA LEU A 59 0.83 -10.31 -8.56
C LEU A 59 1.32 -11.02 -9.82
N ASP A 60 1.91 -10.25 -10.74
CA ASP A 60 2.43 -10.75 -12.02
C ASP A 60 3.94 -10.99 -11.99
N GLU A 61 4.58 -10.68 -10.85
CA GLU A 61 6.04 -10.75 -10.63
C GLU A 61 6.88 -10.06 -11.72
N LYS A 62 6.37 -8.94 -12.24
CA LYS A 62 7.01 -8.19 -13.34
C LYS A 62 7.00 -6.68 -13.09
N ILE A 63 7.96 -5.99 -13.70
CA ILE A 63 7.94 -4.54 -13.79
C ILE A 63 6.94 -4.14 -14.88
N GLN A 64 6.03 -3.23 -14.56
CA GLN A 64 5.02 -2.74 -15.50
C GLN A 64 4.74 -1.25 -15.29
N LYS A 65 4.26 -0.59 -16.35
CA LYS A 65 3.79 0.80 -16.27
C LYS A 65 2.51 0.85 -15.44
N LEU A 66 2.45 1.80 -14.50
CA LEU A 66 1.28 2.05 -13.70
C LEU A 66 0.24 2.85 -14.51
N THR A 67 -1.00 2.36 -14.59
CA THR A 67 -2.04 2.98 -15.44
C THR A 67 -2.77 4.15 -14.77
N ARG A 68 -2.62 4.30 -13.46
CA ARG A 68 -3.22 5.35 -12.62
C ARG A 68 -2.28 5.71 -11.49
N GLU A 69 -2.41 6.90 -10.93
CA GLU A 69 -1.70 7.20 -9.69
C GLU A 69 -2.24 6.38 -8.50
N VAL A 70 -1.34 6.00 -7.60
CA VAL A 70 -1.68 5.47 -6.28
C VAL A 70 -0.78 6.07 -5.19
N ILE A 71 -1.33 6.23 -3.98
CA ILE A 71 -0.55 6.53 -2.78
C ILE A 71 -0.28 5.22 -2.03
N LYS A 72 0.96 5.00 -1.63
CA LYS A 72 1.39 3.78 -0.93
C LYS A 72 2.17 4.14 0.33
N VAL A 73 2.09 3.29 1.34
CA VAL A 73 3.00 3.36 2.51
C VAL A 73 4.43 3.11 2.07
N ASP A 74 5.36 3.94 2.55
CA ASP A 74 6.77 3.85 2.21
C ASP A 74 7.46 2.67 2.94
N LYS A 75 8.67 2.37 2.50
CA LYS A 75 9.55 1.32 2.99
C LYS A 75 10.56 1.84 4.01
N LYS A 76 11.14 0.92 4.77
CA LYS A 76 12.36 1.15 5.56
C LYS A 76 13.59 1.07 4.67
N GLY A 77 14.39 2.13 4.69
CA GLY A 77 15.69 2.16 4.01
C GLY A 77 15.59 1.71 2.55
N GLU A 78 16.52 0.84 2.14
CA GLU A 78 16.62 0.35 0.76
C GLU A 78 15.80 -0.92 0.47
N GLY A 79 15.14 -1.50 1.49
CA GLY A 79 14.43 -2.78 1.39
C GLY A 79 12.99 -2.66 0.87
N TRP A 80 12.15 -3.67 1.13
CA TRP A 80 10.70 -3.61 0.83
C TRP A 80 9.86 -3.53 2.09
N THR A 81 10.48 -3.68 3.27
CA THR A 81 9.78 -3.74 4.54
C THR A 81 9.01 -2.45 4.80
N CYS A 82 7.71 -2.57 5.04
CA CYS A 82 6.83 -1.48 5.42
C CYS A 82 7.41 -0.67 6.59
N ILE A 83 7.38 0.67 6.49
CA ILE A 83 7.92 1.57 7.51
C ILE A 83 7.32 1.33 8.91
N PHE A 84 6.06 0.90 8.99
CA PHE A 84 5.36 0.65 10.25
C PHE A 84 5.60 -0.74 10.87
N TYR A 85 6.30 -1.65 10.20
CA TYR A 85 6.54 -2.98 10.75
C TYR A 85 7.73 -2.98 11.71
N ASN A 86 7.51 -3.29 12.98
CA ASN A 86 8.61 -3.49 13.94
C ASN A 86 9.09 -4.94 13.87
N GLU A 87 10.30 -5.14 13.35
CA GLU A 87 10.86 -6.49 13.19
C GLU A 87 11.24 -7.14 14.53
N LEU A 88 11.71 -6.34 15.48
CA LEU A 88 12.16 -6.83 16.79
C LEU A 88 10.98 -7.40 17.58
N GLU A 89 9.85 -6.72 17.53
CA GLU A 89 8.64 -7.11 18.24
C GLU A 89 7.70 -7.98 17.40
N SER A 90 8.03 -8.18 16.12
CA SER A 90 7.12 -8.77 15.13
C SER A 90 5.72 -8.13 15.22
N SER A 91 5.68 -6.79 15.17
CA SER A 91 4.47 -5.99 15.43
C SER A 91 4.28 -4.89 14.39
N CYS A 92 3.12 -4.23 14.40
CA CYS A 92 2.88 -3.04 13.57
C CYS A 92 2.65 -1.85 14.49
N ASN A 93 3.40 -0.77 14.28
CA ASN A 93 3.34 0.42 15.14
C ASN A 93 1.99 1.16 15.05
N ILE A 94 1.18 0.85 14.03
CA ILE A 94 -0.18 1.37 13.85
C ILE A 94 -1.22 0.25 13.81
N TYR A 95 -1.01 -0.86 14.54
CA TYR A 95 -1.85 -2.06 14.44
C TYR A 95 -3.36 -1.73 14.53
N GLU A 96 -3.80 -0.94 15.49
CA GLU A 96 -5.22 -0.57 15.64
C GLU A 96 -5.76 0.33 14.51
N ASN A 97 -4.88 1.02 13.80
CA ASN A 97 -5.21 1.93 12.71
C ASN A 97 -4.63 1.45 11.37
N ARG A 98 -4.54 0.13 11.18
CA ARG A 98 -4.05 -0.48 9.94
C ARG A 98 -4.91 -0.07 8.76
N PHE A 99 -4.27 0.16 7.61
CA PHE A 99 -4.92 0.40 6.32
C PHE A 99 -5.81 -0.76 5.86
N LEU A 100 -6.74 -0.49 4.94
CA LEU A 100 -7.70 -1.46 4.44
C LEU A 100 -7.03 -2.75 3.97
N GLU A 101 -6.01 -2.65 3.12
CA GLU A 101 -5.29 -3.82 2.62
C GLU A 101 -4.68 -4.65 3.76
N CYS A 102 -4.17 -4.02 4.81
CA CYS A 102 -3.64 -4.72 5.98
C CYS A 102 -4.73 -5.36 6.87
N ARG A 103 -5.98 -4.89 6.81
CA ARG A 103 -7.11 -5.48 7.54
C ARG A 103 -7.62 -6.74 6.85
N ILE A 104 -7.63 -6.75 5.51
CA ILE A 104 -8.17 -7.85 4.70
C ILE A 104 -7.11 -8.88 4.28
N LEU A 105 -5.85 -8.48 4.14
CA LEU A 105 -4.81 -9.35 3.60
C LEU A 105 -4.48 -10.44 4.61
N LYS A 106 -4.88 -11.66 4.27
CA LYS A 106 -4.52 -12.88 5.00
C LYS A 106 -3.28 -13.45 4.35
N CYS A 107 -2.17 -13.56 5.09
CA CYS A 107 -0.91 -14.08 4.54
C CYS A 107 -1.02 -15.53 4.02
N TRP A 108 -2.09 -16.24 4.40
CA TRP A 108 -2.41 -17.59 3.96
C TRP A 108 -3.48 -17.65 2.86
N ASP A 109 -4.13 -16.52 2.52
CA ASP A 109 -5.20 -16.43 1.52
C ASP A 109 -5.36 -14.99 1.01
N ALA A 110 -4.89 -14.72 -0.22
CA ALA A 110 -4.89 -13.37 -0.80
C ALA A 110 -6.20 -13.02 -1.54
N GLU A 111 -7.20 -13.90 -1.62
CA GLU A 111 -8.35 -13.74 -2.51
C GLU A 111 -9.10 -12.42 -2.30
N GLU A 112 -9.39 -12.08 -1.04
CA GLU A 112 -10.10 -10.84 -0.68
C GLU A 112 -9.31 -9.58 -1.04
N PHE A 113 -7.99 -9.62 -0.83
CA PHE A 113 -7.08 -8.55 -1.22
C PHE A 113 -7.06 -8.35 -2.74
N LEU A 114 -6.97 -9.44 -3.52
CA LEU A 114 -6.95 -9.38 -4.97
C LEU A 114 -8.23 -8.74 -5.55
N ARG A 115 -9.37 -8.91 -4.88
CA ARG A 115 -10.64 -8.31 -5.33
C ARG A 115 -10.63 -6.78 -5.25
N ILE A 116 -9.89 -6.20 -4.32
CA ILE A 116 -9.84 -4.75 -4.12
C ILE A 116 -8.55 -4.10 -4.62
N PHE A 117 -7.50 -4.87 -4.90
CA PHE A 117 -6.18 -4.35 -5.27
C PHE A 117 -6.28 -3.28 -6.38
N CYS A 118 -5.72 -2.10 -6.12
CA CYS A 118 -5.75 -0.93 -7.00
C CYS A 118 -7.15 -0.37 -7.38
N LYS A 119 -8.22 -0.80 -6.70
CA LYS A 119 -9.58 -0.23 -6.86
C LYS A 119 -9.87 0.78 -5.76
N ASN A 120 -10.59 1.85 -6.08
CA ASN A 120 -10.98 2.89 -5.10
C ASN A 120 -9.80 3.42 -4.26
N THR A 121 -8.61 3.53 -4.86
CA THR A 121 -7.40 4.02 -4.20
C THR A 121 -7.32 5.53 -4.21
N LEU A 122 -6.63 6.08 -3.20
CA LEU A 122 -6.33 7.49 -3.10
C LEU A 122 -5.29 7.91 -4.15
N THR A 123 -5.42 9.17 -4.57
CA THR A 123 -4.44 9.96 -5.30
C THR A 123 -3.97 11.13 -4.42
N ARG A 124 -2.92 11.84 -4.84
CA ARG A 124 -2.42 13.01 -4.10
C ARG A 124 -3.48 14.12 -4.01
N PHE A 125 -4.36 14.23 -5.00
CA PHE A 125 -5.46 15.21 -4.99
C PHE A 125 -6.49 14.93 -3.89
N ASP A 126 -6.68 13.67 -3.49
CA ASP A 126 -7.61 13.33 -2.40
C ASP A 126 -7.11 13.78 -1.03
N MET A 127 -5.80 14.06 -0.91
CA MET A 127 -5.11 14.52 0.29
C MET A 127 -4.96 16.04 0.36
N ILE A 128 -5.31 16.75 -0.72
CA ILE A 128 -5.17 18.20 -0.86
C ILE A 128 -6.56 18.82 -0.81
N ASN A 129 -6.67 20.01 -0.22
CA ASN A 129 -7.94 20.75 -0.22
C ASN A 129 -8.30 21.13 -1.65
N SER A 130 -9.58 20.98 -2.03
CA SER A 130 -10.03 21.16 -3.42
C SER A 130 -9.75 22.54 -4.02
N ASN A 131 -9.58 23.56 -3.17
CA ASN A 131 -9.33 24.94 -3.57
C ASN A 131 -7.86 25.36 -3.39
N ASP A 132 -6.96 24.42 -3.09
CA ASP A 132 -5.56 24.71 -2.89
C ASP A 132 -4.86 25.00 -4.23
N PRO A 133 -4.13 26.13 -4.36
CA PRO A 133 -3.45 26.49 -5.61
C PRO A 133 -2.39 25.47 -6.05
N VAL A 134 -1.88 24.61 -5.14
CA VAL A 134 -0.91 23.56 -5.50
C VAL A 134 -1.46 22.56 -6.51
N ILE A 135 -2.79 22.41 -6.60
CA ILE A 135 -3.43 21.50 -7.55
C ILE A 135 -3.05 21.86 -9.00
N GLU A 136 -3.04 23.14 -9.35
CA GLU A 136 -2.67 23.57 -10.70
C GLU A 136 -1.18 23.37 -10.97
N ILE A 137 -0.33 23.59 -9.96
CA ILE A 137 1.11 23.34 -10.06
C ILE A 137 1.37 21.86 -10.32
N ILE A 138 0.68 20.97 -9.61
CA ILE A 138 0.77 19.52 -9.80
C ILE A 138 0.33 19.11 -11.20
N ARG A 139 -0.79 19.66 -11.69
CA ARG A 139 -1.31 19.36 -13.04
C ARG A 139 -0.32 19.79 -14.12
N GLU A 140 0.23 20.99 -14.00
CA GLU A 140 1.22 21.47 -14.97
C GLU A 140 2.50 20.64 -14.90
N HIS A 141 2.98 20.29 -13.70
CA HIS A 141 4.11 19.39 -13.54
C HIS A 141 3.87 18.01 -14.18
N ASP A 142 2.69 17.41 -13.99
CA ASP A 142 2.38 16.11 -14.59
C ASP A 142 2.28 16.19 -16.13
N LYS A 143 1.89 17.34 -16.69
CA LYS A 143 1.89 17.62 -18.14
C LYS A 143 3.30 17.84 -18.70
N GLU A 144 4.12 18.64 -18.02
CA GLU A 144 5.46 19.02 -18.47
C GLU A 144 6.52 17.97 -18.13
N CYS A 145 6.28 17.08 -17.16
CA CYS A 145 7.18 16.03 -16.69
C CYS A 145 6.45 14.67 -16.50
N PRO A 146 5.87 14.08 -17.56
CA PRO A 146 5.18 12.80 -17.47
C PRO A 146 6.18 11.63 -17.33
N CYS A 147 5.77 10.57 -16.63
CA CYS A 147 6.66 9.45 -16.32
C CYS A 147 6.88 8.49 -17.49
N ASP A 148 6.09 8.59 -18.56
CA ASP A 148 6.14 7.72 -19.74
C ASP A 148 7.12 8.19 -20.83
N ARG A 149 7.82 9.31 -20.62
CA ARG A 149 8.80 9.86 -21.57
C ARG A 149 10.05 9.00 -21.80
N PHE A 150 10.34 8.06 -20.90
CA PHE A 150 11.52 7.20 -21.00
C PHE A 150 11.10 5.80 -21.45
N GLU A 151 10.92 5.65 -22.76
CA GLU A 151 10.98 4.35 -23.44
C GLU A 151 12.41 4.21 -23.98
N THR A 152 13.23 3.39 -23.33
CA THR A 152 14.48 2.87 -23.90
C THR A 152 14.28 1.43 -24.29
#